data_AF-A0A4Q3DLN0-F1
#
_entry.id   AF-A0A4Q3DLN0-F1
#
_cell.length_a   1.000
_cell.length_b   1.000
_cell.length_c   1.000
_cell.angle_alpha   90.00
_cell.angle_beta   90.00
_cell.angle_gamma   90.00
#
_symmetry.space_group_name_H-M   'P 1'
#
loop_
_entity.id
_entity.type
_entity.pdbx_description
1 polymer ?
#
loop_
_entity_poly.entity_id
_entity_poly.type
_entity_poly.pdbx_seq_one_letter_code
_entity_poly.pdbx_strand_id
1 'polypeptide(L)' 'PGTNGGFILEHSVGHIPQKTEVDVPLTYADYYFVEAMIRYQNLNKTKN' A
#
# COMPACT_ATOMS: atom_id res chain seq x y z
N PRO A 1 18.48 -5.29 10.72
CA PRO A 1 17.20 -5.19 11.46
C PRO A 1 16.60 -3.78 11.27
N GLY A 2 15.34 -3.68 10.82
CA GLY A 2 14.64 -2.39 10.68
C GLY A 2 14.49 -1.82 9.26
N THR A 3 14.56 -2.65 8.21
CA THR A 3 14.20 -2.20 6.86
C THR A 3 12.74 -2.53 6.57
N ASN A 4 12.11 -1.83 5.62
CA ASN A 4 10.72 -2.02 5.21
C ASN A 4 10.40 -3.40 4.59
N GLY A 5 11.23 -4.43 4.77
CA GLY A 5 10.92 -5.82 4.37
C GLY A 5 10.64 -6.08 2.89
N GLY A 6 10.85 -5.09 2.00
CA GLY A 6 10.46 -5.17 0.59
C GLY A 6 9.01 -4.75 0.31
N PHE A 7 8.30 -4.20 1.30
CA PHE A 7 7.01 -3.56 1.09
C PHE A 7 7.16 -2.26 0.29
N ILE A 8 6.10 -1.87 -0.40
CA ILE A 8 6.05 -0.64 -1.20
C ILE A 8 5.64 0.54 -0.31
N LEU A 9 4.64 0.33 0.55
CA LEU A 9 4.12 1.35 1.45
C LEU A 9 4.55 1.11 2.90
N GLU A 10 4.91 2.20 3.58
CA GLU A 10 5.13 2.25 5.02
C GLU A 10 3.90 2.82 5.73
N HIS A 11 3.91 2.83 7.06
CA HIS A 11 2.94 3.56 7.89
C HIS A 11 1.47 3.17 7.67
N SER A 12 1.19 1.88 7.50
CA SER A 12 -0.19 1.38 7.42
C SER A 12 -0.72 1.00 8.80
N VAL A 13 -2.05 0.92 8.91
CA VAL A 13 -2.73 0.58 10.16
C VAL A 13 -3.85 -0.44 9.93
N GLY A 14 -3.77 -1.58 10.64
CA GLY A 14 -4.76 -2.67 10.59
C GLY A 14 -5.85 -2.52 11.64
N HIS A 15 -5.50 -2.47 12.94
CA HIS A 15 -6.48 -2.48 14.02
C HIS A 15 -6.10 -1.62 15.23
N ILE A 16 -6.38 -0.31 15.13
CA ILE A 16 -6.12 0.67 16.21
C ILE A 16 -6.81 0.30 17.54
N PRO A 17 -8.12 -0.04 17.57
CA PRO A 17 -8.79 -0.41 18.83
C PRO A 17 -8.08 -1.47 19.67
N GLN A 18 -7.46 -2.48 19.03
CA GLN A 18 -6.69 -3.53 19.71
C GLN A 18 -5.18 -3.25 19.76
N LYS A 19 -4.73 -2.09 19.25
CA LYS A 19 -3.32 -1.70 19.15
C LYS A 19 -2.44 -2.72 18.41
N THR A 20 -3.03 -3.45 17.47
CA THR A 20 -2.30 -4.39 16.61
C THR A 20 -2.13 -3.78 15.23
N GLU A 21 -1.02 -4.12 14.58
CA GLU A 21 -0.71 -3.64 13.23
C GLU A 21 -0.78 -2.11 13.10
N VAL A 22 -0.21 -1.39 14.07
CA VAL A 22 -0.14 0.07 14.05
C VAL A 22 1.22 0.49 13.55
N ASP A 23 1.26 1.35 12.53
CA ASP A 23 2.48 1.93 11.96
C ASP A 23 3.44 0.86 11.42
N VAL A 24 2.87 -0.10 10.69
CA VAL A 24 3.61 -1.21 10.06
C VAL A 24 3.20 -1.33 8.59
N PRO A 25 4.06 -1.87 7.71
CA PRO A 25 3.64 -2.19 6.35
C PRO A 25 2.58 -3.30 6.35
N LEU A 26 1.67 -3.26 5.37
CA LEU A 26 0.59 -4.22 5.22
C LEU A 26 0.51 -4.72 3.79
N THR A 27 0.49 -6.04 3.60
CA THR A 27 0.54 -6.68 2.27
C THR A 27 -0.64 -6.26 1.39
N TYR A 28 -1.81 -6.03 2.00
CA TYR A 28 -2.99 -5.56 1.27
C TYR A 28 -2.90 -4.08 0.87
N ALA A 29 -2.15 -3.25 1.61
CA ALA A 29 -1.91 -1.86 1.22
C ALA A 29 -1.12 -1.80 -0.09
N ASP A 30 -0.07 -2.62 -0.21
CA ASP A 30 0.73 -2.74 -1.42
C ASP A 30 -0.08 -3.25 -2.62
N TYR A 31 -0.95 -4.25 -2.40
CA TYR A 31 -1.84 -4.76 -3.46
C TYR A 31 -2.71 -3.64 -4.05
N TYR A 32 -3.42 -2.90 -3.20
CA TYR A 32 -4.31 -1.83 -3.65
C TYR A 32 -3.54 -0.65 -4.24
N PHE A 33 -2.33 -0.38 -3.75
CA PHE A 33 -1.46 0.64 -4.33
C PHE A 33 -1.08 0.30 -5.77
N VAL A 34 -0.62 -0.92 -6.04
CA VAL A 34 -0.27 -1.36 -7.41
C VAL A 34 -1.50 -1.36 -8.31
N GLU A 35 -2.65 -1.83 -7.81
CA GLU A 35 -3.92 -1.76 -8.55
C GLU A 35 -4.26 -0.31 -8.95
N ALA A 36 -4.17 0.63 -8.01
CA ALA A 36 -4.43 2.04 -8.26
C ALA A 36 -3.47 2.63 -9.30
N MET A 37 -2.18 2.28 -9.23
CA MET A 37 -1.18 2.73 -10.20
C MET A 37 -1.45 2.19 -11.61
N ILE A 38 -1.88 0.93 -11.75
CA ILE A 38 -2.27 0.35 -13.04
C ILE A 38 -3.50 1.10 -13.60
N ARG A 39 -4.52 1.33 -12.77
CA ARG A 39 -5.72 2.09 -13.17
C ARG A 39 -5.35 3.51 -13.60
N TYR A 40 -4.47 4.19 -12.87
CA TYR A 40 -3.98 5.52 -13.20
C TYR A 40 -3.27 5.57 -14.56
N GLN A 41 -2.36 4.62 -14.82
CA GLN A 41 -1.70 4.52 -16.12
C GLN A 41 -2.67 4.28 -17.27
N ASN A 42 -3.68 3.42 -17.06
CA ASN A 42 -4.68 3.14 -18.09
C ASN A 42 -5.61 4.33 -18.36
N LEU A 43 -5.96 5.11 -17.34
CA LEU A 43 -6.69 6.37 -17.52
C LEU A 43 -5.93 7.38 -18.39
N ASN A 44 -4.60 7.40 -18.27
CA ASN A 44 -3.75 8.27 -19.10
C ASN A 44 -3.58 7.75 -20.53
N LYS A 45 -3.67 6.43 -20.76
CA LYS A 45 -3.61 5.85 -22.12
C LYS A 45 -4.86 6.15 -22.93
N THR A 46 -6.05 6.15 -22.32
CA THR A 46 -7.32 6.43 -23.02
C THR A 46 -7.47 7.90 -23.43
N LYS A 47 -6.67 8.81 -22.87
CA LYS A 47 -6.71 10.25 -23.19
C LYS A 47 -5.77 10.66 -24.34
N ASN A 48 -4.93 9.74 -24.84
CA ASN A 48 -3.98 9.99 -25.92
C ASN A 48 -4.42 9.35 -27.24
#